data_AF-A0A1V0FZQ0-F1
#
_entry.id   AF-A0A1V0FZQ0-F1
#
_cell.length_a   1.000
_cell.length_b   1.000
_cell.length_c   1.000
_cell.angle_alpha   90.00
_cell.angle_beta   90.00
_cell.angle_gamma   90.00
#
_symmetry.space_group_name_H-M   'P 1'
#
loop_
_entity.id
_entity.type
_entity.pdbx_description
1 polymer ?
#
loop_
_entity_poly.entity_id
_entity_poly.type
_entity_poly.pdbx_seq_one_letter_code
_entity_poly.pdbx_strand_id
1 'polypeptide(L)'
;MASGVIPQISLIMGPCAGGAVYSPAMTDFIFMVRDSSYMFVTGPDVVKTVTNEVVTAEELGGASTHTKKSSVADGAFENDVEALAEVRRLVDFLPLNNREKPPVRPFFDEPGRVEQSLDTLIPDNANTPYDMKELILKVADEADFYEVQAEFAKNIITGFIRLEGLTVGVVANQPMVLAGCLDIDSSRKAARFVRFCDAFEIPILTFVDVPGFLPGTGQEYGGVIKHGAKLLFAYG
;
A
#
# COMPACT_ATOMS: atom_id res chain seq x y z
N MET A 1 -2.19 -24.48 -1.29
CA MET A 1 -2.33 -23.05 -0.96
C MET A 1 -1.18 -22.31 -1.61
N ALA A 2 -1.43 -21.13 -2.20
CA ALA A 2 -0.48 -20.38 -3.03
C ALA A 2 0.10 -19.13 -2.35
N SER A 3 -0.47 -18.70 -1.22
CA SER A 3 -0.03 -17.50 -0.48
C SER A 3 1.41 -17.64 -0.01
N GLY A 4 2.25 -16.65 -0.33
CA GLY A 4 3.69 -16.67 -0.07
C GLY A 4 4.47 -17.71 -0.89
N VAL A 5 3.87 -18.25 -1.96
CA VAL A 5 4.53 -19.20 -2.88
C VAL A 5 4.57 -18.65 -4.30
N ILE A 6 3.44 -18.15 -4.80
CA ILE A 6 3.33 -17.44 -6.08
C ILE A 6 2.56 -16.13 -5.86
N PRO A 7 2.94 -15.01 -6.50
CA PRO A 7 2.18 -13.78 -6.38
C PRO A 7 0.77 -13.94 -6.97
N GLN A 8 -0.23 -13.49 -6.22
CA GLN A 8 -1.64 -13.52 -6.60
C GLN A 8 -2.17 -12.08 -6.64
N ILE A 9 -2.65 -11.65 -7.80
CA ILE A 9 -3.16 -10.29 -8.02
C ILE A 9 -4.62 -10.38 -8.46
N SER A 10 -5.50 -9.65 -7.77
CA SER A 10 -6.91 -9.54 -8.11
C SER A 10 -7.22 -8.19 -8.76
N LEU A 11 -7.91 -8.23 -9.90
CA LEU A 11 -8.43 -7.06 -10.61
C LEU A 11 -9.96 -7.07 -10.53
N ILE A 12 -10.53 -6.10 -9.83
CA ILE A 12 -11.98 -5.95 -9.69
C ILE A 12 -12.44 -4.89 -10.70
N MET A 13 -12.93 -5.37 -11.85
CA MET A 13 -13.35 -4.56 -13.00
C MET A 13 -14.88 -4.61 -13.20
N GLY A 14 -15.61 -4.89 -12.12
CA GLY A 14 -17.06 -5.05 -12.14
C GLY A 14 -17.62 -5.38 -10.75
N PRO A 15 -18.89 -5.81 -10.67
CA PRO A 15 -19.53 -6.22 -9.42
C PRO A 15 -18.87 -7.46 -8.80
N CYS A 16 -18.53 -7.39 -7.51
CA CYS A 16 -18.04 -8.53 -6.73
C CYS A 16 -18.76 -8.62 -5.37
N ALA A 17 -19.80 -9.45 -5.26
CA ALA A 17 -20.66 -9.47 -4.07
C ALA A 17 -20.76 -10.87 -3.42
N GLY A 18 -21.07 -10.90 -2.12
CA GLY A 18 -21.31 -12.15 -1.39
C GLY A 18 -20.02 -12.95 -1.21
N GLY A 19 -20.09 -14.27 -1.40
CA GLY A 19 -18.93 -15.16 -1.21
C GLY A 19 -17.76 -14.89 -2.16
N ALA A 20 -17.99 -14.21 -3.29
CA ALA A 20 -16.97 -13.91 -4.27
C ALA A 20 -15.83 -13.03 -3.71
N VAL A 21 -16.14 -12.16 -2.73
CA VAL A 21 -15.16 -11.21 -2.17
C VAL A 21 -14.05 -11.88 -1.37
N TYR A 22 -14.27 -13.11 -0.88
CA TYR A 22 -13.29 -13.81 -0.07
C TYR A 22 -12.08 -14.28 -0.87
N SER A 23 -12.23 -14.54 -2.18
CA SER A 23 -11.07 -14.92 -3.00
C SER A 23 -10.09 -13.75 -3.15
N PRO A 24 -10.51 -12.55 -3.62
CA PRO A 24 -9.62 -11.37 -3.63
C PRO A 24 -9.06 -11.02 -2.26
N ALA A 25 -9.85 -11.16 -1.18
CA ALA A 25 -9.37 -10.88 0.17
C ALA A 25 -8.17 -11.75 0.61
N MET A 26 -7.94 -12.89 -0.03
CA MET A 26 -6.82 -13.79 0.24
C MET A 26 -5.66 -13.65 -0.75
N THR A 27 -5.81 -12.88 -1.83
CA THR A 27 -4.71 -12.59 -2.77
C THR A 27 -3.77 -11.52 -2.20
N ASP A 28 -2.61 -11.32 -2.82
CA ASP A 28 -1.59 -10.42 -2.29
C ASP A 28 -1.95 -8.95 -2.55
N PHE A 29 -2.45 -8.65 -3.76
CA PHE A 29 -2.93 -7.32 -4.14
C PHE A 29 -4.36 -7.35 -4.70
N ILE A 30 -5.11 -6.27 -4.46
CA ILE A 30 -6.45 -6.02 -4.98
C ILE A 30 -6.50 -4.63 -5.60
N PHE A 31 -6.69 -4.55 -6.90
CA PHE A 31 -6.93 -3.28 -7.61
C PHE A 31 -8.36 -3.20 -8.10
N MET A 32 -8.90 -1.98 -8.12
CA MET A 32 -10.27 -1.69 -8.55
C MET A 32 -10.27 -0.68 -9.70
N VAL A 33 -11.33 -0.69 -10.51
CA VAL A 33 -11.58 0.36 -11.53
C VAL A 33 -12.66 1.30 -10.99
N ARG A 34 -12.40 2.61 -11.05
CA ARG A 34 -13.33 3.63 -10.56
C ARG A 34 -14.64 3.58 -11.32
N ASP A 35 -15.74 3.84 -10.60
CA ASP A 35 -17.11 4.00 -11.12
C ASP A 35 -17.71 2.78 -11.85
N SER A 36 -16.92 1.76 -12.18
CA SER A 36 -17.36 0.53 -12.84
C SER A 36 -17.29 -0.71 -11.94
N SER A 37 -16.63 -0.63 -10.77
CA SER A 37 -16.44 -1.77 -9.89
C SER A 37 -16.75 -1.49 -8.42
N TYR A 38 -17.25 -2.52 -7.73
CA TYR A 38 -17.59 -2.46 -6.31
C TYR A 38 -17.53 -3.83 -5.67
N MET A 39 -17.28 -3.88 -4.36
CA MET A 39 -17.24 -5.12 -3.59
C MET A 39 -17.87 -5.03 -2.20
N PHE A 40 -18.66 -6.03 -1.81
CA PHE A 40 -19.24 -6.12 -0.46
C PHE A 40 -19.73 -7.53 -0.16
N VAL A 41 -19.73 -7.91 1.13
CA VAL A 41 -20.28 -9.20 1.57
C VAL A 41 -21.81 -9.20 1.45
N THR A 42 -22.43 -8.11 1.87
CA THR A 42 -23.89 -7.96 1.92
C THR A 42 -24.29 -6.72 1.14
N GLY A 43 -25.23 -6.87 0.19
CA GLY A 43 -25.63 -5.78 -0.69
C GLY A 43 -26.49 -4.70 -0.04
N PRO A 44 -26.63 -3.53 -0.68
CA PRO A 44 -27.34 -2.38 -0.12
C PRO A 44 -28.80 -2.65 0.27
N ASP A 45 -29.52 -3.48 -0.49
CA ASP A 45 -30.91 -3.81 -0.19
C ASP A 45 -31.04 -4.58 1.13
N VAL A 46 -30.10 -5.48 1.42
CA VAL A 46 -30.06 -6.24 2.67
C VAL A 46 -29.62 -5.33 3.82
N VAL A 47 -28.67 -4.42 3.60
CA VAL A 47 -28.30 -3.39 4.58
C VAL A 47 -29.52 -2.56 4.96
N LYS A 48 -30.26 -2.04 3.97
CA LYS A 48 -31.47 -1.25 4.20
C LYS A 48 -32.52 -2.00 5.01
N THR A 49 -32.76 -3.27 4.71
CA THR A 49 -33.80 -4.05 5.41
C THR A 49 -33.40 -4.41 6.85
N VAL A 50 -32.11 -4.57 7.15
CA VAL A 50 -31.63 -5.00 8.47
C VAL A 50 -31.29 -3.82 9.38
N THR A 51 -30.62 -2.78 8.85
CA THR A 51 -30.10 -1.66 9.64
C THR A 51 -30.90 -0.37 9.45
N ASN A 52 -31.86 -0.34 8.51
CA ASN A 52 -32.55 0.87 8.04
C ASN A 52 -31.62 1.94 7.41
N GLU A 53 -30.39 1.55 7.06
CA GLU A 53 -29.43 2.44 6.39
C GLU A 53 -29.65 2.42 4.88
N VAL A 54 -29.84 3.61 4.28
CA VAL A 54 -29.98 3.76 2.83
C VAL A 54 -28.64 4.22 2.26
N VAL A 55 -28.00 3.34 1.52
CA VAL A 55 -26.67 3.56 0.93
C VAL A 55 -26.65 3.03 -0.50
N THR A 56 -25.91 3.66 -1.39
CA THR A 56 -25.71 3.16 -2.76
C THR A 56 -24.61 2.08 -2.81
N ALA A 57 -24.53 1.33 -3.91
CA ALA A 57 -23.46 0.34 -4.09
C ALA A 57 -22.06 0.98 -4.08
N GLU A 58 -21.92 2.17 -4.69
CA GLU A 58 -20.67 2.93 -4.73
C GLU A 58 -20.27 3.44 -3.33
N GLU A 59 -21.22 3.97 -2.56
CA GLU A 59 -20.93 4.41 -1.19
C GLU A 59 -20.57 3.23 -0.28
N LEU A 60 -21.26 2.10 -0.44
CA LEU A 60 -21.06 0.91 0.39
C LEU A 60 -19.72 0.21 0.12
N GLY A 61 -19.35 0.08 -1.16
CA GLY A 61 -18.23 -0.77 -1.56
C GLY A 61 -17.58 -0.37 -2.87
N GLY A 62 -17.72 0.88 -3.29
CA GLY A 62 -17.03 1.40 -4.46
C GLY A 62 -15.52 1.49 -4.28
N ALA A 63 -14.80 1.72 -5.38
CA ALA A 63 -13.35 1.79 -5.39
C ALA A 63 -12.79 2.83 -4.40
N SER A 64 -13.45 3.98 -4.27
CA SER A 64 -13.06 5.04 -3.33
C SER A 64 -13.18 4.59 -1.86
N THR A 65 -14.25 3.88 -1.51
CA THR A 65 -14.46 3.36 -0.16
C THR A 65 -13.36 2.36 0.22
N HIS A 66 -12.98 1.46 -0.69
CA HIS A 66 -11.98 0.45 -0.41
C HIS A 66 -10.53 0.95 -0.42
N THR A 67 -10.24 1.97 -1.21
CA THR A 67 -8.89 2.56 -1.30
C THR A 67 -8.60 3.63 -0.25
N LYS A 68 -9.63 4.20 0.40
CA LYS A 68 -9.46 5.29 1.39
C LYS A 68 -9.89 4.93 2.80
N LYS A 69 -10.94 4.13 2.95
CA LYS A 69 -11.56 3.87 4.26
C LYS A 69 -11.32 2.44 4.74
N SER A 70 -11.64 1.45 3.92
CA SER A 70 -11.74 0.08 4.42
C SER A 70 -10.44 -0.71 4.42
N SER A 71 -9.34 -0.17 3.88
CA SER A 71 -8.02 -0.83 3.70
C SER A 71 -7.99 -2.05 2.76
N VAL A 72 -9.04 -2.26 1.97
CA VAL A 72 -9.18 -3.51 1.19
C VAL A 72 -8.46 -3.44 -0.15
N ALA A 73 -8.56 -2.30 -0.84
CA ALA A 73 -7.96 -2.14 -2.17
C ALA A 73 -6.61 -1.42 -2.08
N ASP A 74 -5.66 -1.91 -2.85
CA ASP A 74 -4.28 -1.42 -2.94
C ASP A 74 -4.13 -0.25 -3.91
N GLY A 75 -5.10 -0.09 -4.82
CA GLY A 75 -5.17 1.03 -5.74
C GLY A 75 -6.50 1.04 -6.50
N ALA A 76 -6.82 2.19 -7.10
CA ALA A 76 -7.95 2.35 -7.98
C ALA A 76 -7.54 3.15 -9.21
N PHE A 77 -7.87 2.64 -10.40
CA PHE A 77 -7.50 3.21 -11.69
C PHE A 77 -8.72 3.78 -12.41
N GLU A 78 -8.53 4.73 -13.32
CA GLU A 78 -9.62 5.46 -13.96
C GLU A 78 -10.41 4.57 -14.93
N ASN A 79 -9.76 3.56 -15.51
CA ASN A 79 -10.38 2.66 -16.48
C ASN A 79 -9.65 1.32 -16.58
N ASP A 80 -10.30 0.39 -17.28
CA ASP A 80 -9.81 -0.97 -17.52
C ASP A 80 -8.44 -1.05 -18.18
N VAL A 81 -8.15 -0.14 -19.13
CA VAL A 81 -6.89 -0.14 -19.87
C VAL A 81 -5.74 0.26 -18.96
N GLU A 82 -5.93 1.30 -18.15
CA GLU A 82 -4.97 1.74 -17.16
C GLU A 82 -4.73 0.67 -16.09
N ALA A 83 -5.79 0.04 -15.58
CA ALA A 83 -5.66 -1.03 -14.59
C ALA A 83 -4.82 -2.21 -15.10
N LEU A 84 -5.04 -2.63 -16.35
CA LEU A 84 -4.26 -3.68 -16.97
C LEU A 84 -2.80 -3.25 -17.23
N ALA A 85 -2.56 -1.98 -17.57
CA ALA A 85 -1.21 -1.45 -17.77
C ALA A 85 -0.42 -1.40 -16.45
N GLU A 86 -1.00 -0.88 -15.38
CA GLU A 86 -0.35 -0.77 -14.08
C GLU A 86 -0.12 -2.13 -13.42
N VAL A 87 -1.01 -3.11 -13.62
CA VAL A 87 -0.75 -4.48 -13.17
C VAL A 87 0.43 -5.11 -13.90
N ARG A 88 0.61 -4.85 -15.21
CA ARG A 88 1.81 -5.31 -15.92
C ARG A 88 3.07 -4.67 -15.35
N ARG A 89 3.02 -3.35 -15.06
CA ARG A 89 4.11 -2.63 -14.39
C ARG A 89 4.42 -3.26 -13.03
N LEU A 90 3.43 -3.59 -12.22
CA LEU A 90 3.63 -4.29 -10.94
C LEU A 90 4.30 -5.65 -11.14
N VAL A 91 3.80 -6.47 -12.07
CA VAL A 91 4.36 -7.80 -12.37
C VAL A 91 5.84 -7.71 -12.72
N ASP A 92 6.27 -6.65 -13.42
CA ASP A 92 7.70 -6.45 -13.76
C ASP A 92 8.59 -6.23 -12.53
N PHE A 93 8.04 -5.83 -11.36
CA PHE A 93 8.79 -5.74 -10.11
C PHE A 93 8.87 -7.08 -9.36
N LEU A 94 7.91 -7.98 -9.56
CA LEU A 94 7.74 -9.16 -8.71
C LEU A 94 8.53 -10.37 -9.22
N PRO A 95 9.08 -11.21 -8.34
CA PRO A 95 9.56 -12.53 -8.73
C PRO A 95 8.38 -13.43 -9.11
N LEU A 96 8.63 -14.44 -9.96
CA LEU A 96 7.57 -15.35 -10.41
C LEU A 96 7.09 -16.30 -9.31
N ASN A 97 7.92 -16.54 -8.30
CA ASN A 97 7.63 -17.39 -7.14
C ASN A 97 8.63 -17.11 -6.01
N ASN A 98 8.39 -17.69 -4.83
CA ASN A 98 9.20 -17.49 -3.61
C ASN A 98 10.58 -18.16 -3.61
N ARG A 99 10.98 -18.85 -4.68
CA ARG A 99 12.32 -19.47 -4.80
C ARG A 99 13.25 -18.68 -5.71
N GLU A 100 12.69 -17.76 -6.49
CA GLU A 100 13.44 -16.89 -7.37
C GLU A 100 13.63 -15.53 -6.70
N LYS A 101 14.79 -14.93 -6.96
CA LYS A 101 15.03 -13.55 -6.55
C LYS A 101 14.21 -12.59 -7.42
N PRO A 102 13.97 -11.35 -6.95
CA PRO A 102 13.33 -10.34 -7.78
C PRO A 102 14.07 -10.14 -9.11
N PRO A 103 13.35 -9.83 -10.20
CA PRO A 103 13.94 -9.70 -11.52
C PRO A 103 14.96 -8.56 -11.57
N VAL A 104 16.03 -8.76 -12.33
CA VAL A 104 17.03 -7.73 -12.63
C VAL A 104 16.74 -7.17 -14.02
N ARG A 105 16.63 -5.85 -14.14
CA ARG A 105 16.48 -5.17 -15.44
C ARG A 105 17.69 -4.28 -15.76
N PRO A 106 17.98 -4.02 -17.05
CA PRO A 106 18.80 -2.87 -17.41
C PRO A 106 18.20 -1.60 -16.78
N PHE A 107 19.05 -0.77 -16.21
CA PHE A 107 18.69 0.51 -15.61
C PHE A 107 19.55 1.61 -16.24
N PHE A 108 19.00 2.82 -16.34
CA PHE A 108 19.66 3.97 -16.94
C PHE A 108 19.86 5.08 -15.89
N ASP A 109 20.46 4.71 -14.76
CA ASP A 109 20.80 5.60 -13.65
C ASP A 109 22.26 5.38 -13.22
N GLU A 110 22.81 6.29 -12.41
CA GLU A 110 24.18 6.21 -11.89
C GLU A 110 24.15 5.81 -10.40
N PRO A 111 24.68 4.63 -10.01
CA PRO A 111 24.66 4.20 -8.60
C PRO A 111 25.40 5.15 -7.64
N GLY A 112 26.37 5.91 -8.16
CA GLY A 112 27.12 6.93 -7.44
C GLY A 112 26.51 8.33 -7.49
N ARG A 113 25.28 8.49 -8.00
CA ARG A 113 24.61 9.79 -8.12
C ARG A 113 24.50 10.48 -6.77
N VAL A 114 24.88 11.75 -6.73
CA VAL A 114 24.79 12.59 -5.53
C VAL A 114 23.65 13.58 -5.69
N GLU A 115 22.70 13.52 -4.75
CA GLU A 115 21.54 14.41 -4.71
C GLU A 115 21.74 15.55 -3.71
N GLN A 116 22.43 16.61 -4.13
CA GLN A 116 22.72 17.80 -3.29
C GLN A 116 21.46 18.45 -2.70
N SER A 117 20.33 18.30 -3.38
CA SER A 117 19.04 18.83 -2.93
C SER A 117 18.53 18.19 -1.63
N LEU A 118 18.99 16.98 -1.30
CA LEU A 118 18.62 16.28 -0.06
C LEU A 118 19.27 16.92 1.19
N ASP A 119 20.37 17.64 1.04
CA ASP A 119 21.03 18.36 2.15
C ASP A 119 20.11 19.45 2.75
N THR A 120 19.10 19.89 1.99
CA THR A 120 18.13 20.91 2.39
C THR A 120 16.69 20.40 2.51
N LEU A 121 16.47 19.08 2.40
CA LEU A 121 15.13 18.50 2.44
C LEU A 121 14.46 18.64 3.82
N ILE A 122 15.23 18.42 4.88
CA ILE A 122 14.75 18.51 6.27
C ILE A 122 14.71 19.99 6.67
N PRO A 123 13.55 20.55 7.03
CA PRO A 123 13.45 21.95 7.46
C PRO A 123 14.16 22.19 8.81
N ASP A 124 14.75 23.37 8.99
CA ASP A 124 15.39 23.77 10.26
C ASP A 124 14.42 23.76 11.46
N ASN A 125 13.15 24.05 11.21
CA ASN A 125 12.10 24.01 12.22
C ASN A 125 11.46 22.63 12.27
N ALA A 126 11.67 21.91 13.38
CA ALA A 126 11.13 20.57 13.63
C ALA A 126 9.59 20.46 13.54
N ASN A 127 8.84 21.58 13.60
CA ASN A 127 7.39 21.57 13.41
C ASN A 127 6.96 21.70 11.93
N THR A 128 7.90 21.88 11.02
CA THR A 128 7.62 22.02 9.58
C THR A 128 7.79 20.66 8.92
N PRO A 129 6.73 20.07 8.33
CA PRO A 129 6.84 18.80 7.64
C PRO A 129 7.53 18.96 6.27
N TYR A 130 8.01 17.86 5.73
CA TYR A 130 8.52 17.74 4.35
C TYR A 130 7.90 16.50 3.69
N ASP A 131 7.96 16.42 2.36
CA ASP A 131 7.43 15.29 1.63
C ASP A 131 8.47 14.16 1.54
N MET A 132 8.23 13.08 2.29
CA MET A 132 9.10 11.89 2.22
C MET A 132 9.14 11.25 0.83
N LYS A 133 8.13 11.47 -0.02
CA LYS A 133 8.14 10.97 -1.41
C LYS A 133 9.25 11.62 -2.23
N GLU A 134 9.66 12.85 -1.90
CA GLU A 134 10.79 13.49 -2.58
C GLU A 134 12.09 12.70 -2.37
N LEU A 135 12.33 12.23 -1.14
CA LEU A 135 13.47 11.37 -0.82
C LEU A 135 13.37 10.04 -1.56
N ILE A 136 12.20 9.39 -1.53
CA ILE A 136 11.99 8.09 -2.19
C ILE A 136 12.26 8.20 -3.69
N LEU A 137 11.71 9.21 -4.36
CA LEU A 137 11.88 9.41 -5.80
C LEU A 137 13.33 9.75 -6.16
N LYS A 138 14.04 10.50 -5.32
CA LYS A 138 15.47 10.81 -5.53
C LYS A 138 16.38 9.62 -5.31
N VAL A 139 15.99 8.67 -4.45
CA VAL A 139 16.75 7.43 -4.22
C VAL A 139 16.43 6.37 -5.27
N ALA A 140 15.19 6.30 -5.74
CA ALA A 140 14.76 5.33 -6.75
C ALA A 140 15.47 5.51 -8.09
N ASP A 141 15.87 4.40 -8.72
CA ASP A 141 16.33 4.40 -10.11
C ASP A 141 15.28 5.08 -11.00
N GLU A 142 15.72 6.04 -11.83
CA GLU A 142 14.87 6.72 -12.82
C GLU A 142 13.67 7.47 -12.20
N ALA A 143 13.71 7.73 -10.88
CA ALA A 143 12.58 8.23 -10.09
C ALA A 143 11.29 7.39 -10.23
N ASP A 144 11.44 6.08 -10.50
CA ASP A 144 10.34 5.14 -10.69
C ASP A 144 9.89 4.55 -9.34
N PHE A 145 8.73 4.99 -8.86
CA PHE A 145 8.09 4.47 -7.65
C PHE A 145 6.69 3.94 -7.96
N TYR A 146 6.44 2.67 -7.64
CA TYR A 146 5.12 2.04 -7.68
C TYR A 146 4.53 2.02 -6.26
N GLU A 147 3.72 3.01 -5.94
CA GLU A 147 3.12 3.14 -4.61
C GLU A 147 1.94 2.18 -4.42
N VAL A 148 1.90 1.52 -3.26
CA VAL A 148 0.85 0.60 -2.84
C VAL A 148 0.03 1.26 -1.74
N GLN A 149 -1.31 1.20 -1.85
CA GLN A 149 -2.25 1.83 -0.92
C GLN A 149 -2.00 3.34 -0.76
N ALA A 150 -1.70 4.06 -1.85
CA ALA A 150 -1.39 5.49 -1.84
C ALA A 150 -2.49 6.35 -1.16
N GLU A 151 -3.75 5.92 -1.27
CA GLU A 151 -4.91 6.64 -0.76
C GLU A 151 -5.34 6.23 0.67
N PHE A 152 -4.72 5.20 1.24
CA PHE A 152 -5.02 4.67 2.58
C PHE A 152 -3.84 4.85 3.54
N ALA A 153 -4.13 5.19 4.80
CA ALA A 153 -3.14 5.39 5.86
C ALA A 153 -1.93 6.22 5.38
N LYS A 154 -2.20 7.44 4.90
CA LYS A 154 -1.22 8.30 4.21
C LYS A 154 -0.06 8.78 5.08
N ASN A 155 -0.12 8.54 6.39
CA ASN A 155 0.98 8.74 7.36
C ASN A 155 2.12 7.72 7.22
N ILE A 156 1.92 6.64 6.45
CA ILE A 156 2.98 5.73 6.02
C ILE A 156 2.90 5.45 4.53
N ILE A 157 4.05 5.39 3.88
CA ILE A 157 4.23 5.12 2.47
C ILE A 157 4.76 3.69 2.33
N THR A 158 4.20 2.96 1.38
CA THR A 158 4.65 1.62 1.00
C THR A 158 4.65 1.51 -0.51
N GLY A 159 5.64 0.85 -1.09
CA GLY A 159 5.67 0.63 -2.53
C GLY A 159 7.00 0.06 -3.02
N PHE A 160 7.12 -0.11 -4.32
CA PHE A 160 8.31 -0.69 -4.95
C PHE A 160 9.11 0.37 -5.70
N ILE A 161 10.42 0.34 -5.53
CA ILE A 161 11.40 1.04 -6.35
C ILE A 161 12.36 0.03 -6.97
N ARG A 162 13.30 0.50 -7.79
CA ARG A 162 14.52 -0.25 -8.08
C ARG A 162 15.76 0.51 -7.64
N LEU A 163 16.80 -0.26 -7.31
CA LEU A 163 18.16 0.21 -7.09
C LEU A 163 19.11 -0.70 -7.88
N GLU A 164 19.92 -0.11 -8.75
CA GLU A 164 20.77 -0.85 -9.70
C GLU A 164 19.99 -1.91 -10.50
N GLY A 165 18.74 -1.60 -10.86
CA GLY A 165 17.85 -2.48 -11.62
C GLY A 165 17.23 -3.64 -10.83
N LEU A 166 17.45 -3.73 -9.51
CA LEU A 166 16.86 -4.71 -8.60
C LEU A 166 15.66 -4.14 -7.86
N THR A 167 14.57 -4.90 -7.75
CA THR A 167 13.39 -4.50 -6.96
C THR A 167 13.72 -4.37 -5.47
N VAL A 168 13.31 -3.25 -4.88
CA VAL A 168 13.37 -2.98 -3.44
C VAL A 168 12.02 -2.49 -2.97
N GLY A 169 11.51 -3.09 -1.89
CA GLY A 169 10.33 -2.61 -1.19
C GLY A 169 10.69 -1.44 -0.28
N VAL A 170 9.92 -0.36 -0.33
CA VAL A 170 10.13 0.84 0.51
C VAL A 170 9.02 0.93 1.54
N VAL A 171 9.40 1.20 2.79
CA VAL A 171 8.48 1.61 3.86
C VAL A 171 8.98 2.93 4.42
N ALA A 172 8.13 3.95 4.47
CA ALA A 172 8.56 5.27 4.92
C ALA A 172 7.49 6.03 5.68
N ASN A 173 7.86 6.73 6.75
CA ASN A 173 6.94 7.65 7.43
C ASN A 173 6.66 8.89 6.57
N GLN A 174 5.45 9.46 6.64
CA GLN A 174 5.10 10.68 5.91
C GLN A 174 4.78 11.82 6.89
N PRO A 175 5.75 12.73 7.15
CA PRO A 175 5.56 13.86 8.06
C PRO A 175 4.39 14.78 7.70
N MET A 176 4.05 14.90 6.41
CA MET A 176 2.92 15.74 5.96
C MET A 176 1.55 15.25 6.45
N VAL A 177 1.44 14.01 6.92
CA VAL A 177 0.17 13.42 7.36
C VAL A 177 0.32 12.91 8.79
N LEU A 178 -0.48 13.48 9.71
CA LEU A 178 -0.44 13.14 11.14
C LEU A 178 0.98 13.16 11.73
N ALA A 179 1.86 14.05 11.24
CA ALA A 179 3.26 14.15 11.64
C ALA A 179 4.06 12.84 11.49
N GLY A 180 3.67 11.93 10.60
CA GLY A 180 4.34 10.64 10.41
C GLY A 180 4.09 9.62 11.54
N CYS A 181 3.16 9.90 12.46
CA CYS A 181 2.81 8.98 13.55
C CYS A 181 2.37 7.62 13.03
N LEU A 182 2.68 6.55 13.78
CA LEU A 182 2.11 5.23 13.55
C LEU A 182 0.73 5.11 14.20
N ASP A 183 -0.18 4.37 13.58
CA ASP A 183 -1.52 4.09 14.10
C ASP A 183 -1.95 2.67 13.69
N ILE A 184 -3.18 2.27 14.03
CA ILE A 184 -3.74 0.97 13.66
C ILE A 184 -3.64 0.70 12.16
N ASP A 185 -4.00 1.67 11.33
CA ASP A 185 -4.16 1.51 9.89
C ASP A 185 -2.81 1.51 9.17
N SER A 186 -1.91 2.42 9.54
CA SER A 186 -0.55 2.48 9.01
C SER A 186 0.25 1.25 9.42
N SER A 187 0.07 0.75 10.65
CA SER A 187 0.69 -0.51 11.09
C SER A 187 0.20 -1.72 10.30
N ARG A 188 -1.11 -1.81 10.01
CA ARG A 188 -1.68 -2.91 9.21
C ARG A 188 -1.19 -2.86 7.76
N LYS A 189 -1.18 -1.66 7.15
CA LYS A 189 -0.69 -1.42 5.78
C LYS A 189 0.76 -1.88 5.65
N ALA A 190 1.65 -1.32 6.46
CA ALA A 190 3.07 -1.63 6.37
C ALA A 190 3.38 -3.08 6.77
N ALA A 191 2.71 -3.65 7.77
CA ALA A 191 2.96 -5.03 8.19
C ALA A 191 2.67 -6.04 7.06
N ARG A 192 1.57 -5.86 6.32
CA ARG A 192 1.24 -6.75 5.19
C ARG A 192 2.27 -6.59 4.07
N PHE A 193 2.67 -5.36 3.77
CA PHE A 193 3.67 -5.07 2.75
C PHE A 193 5.03 -5.70 3.07
N VAL A 194 5.54 -5.51 4.29
CA VAL A 194 6.80 -6.09 4.76
C VAL A 194 6.78 -7.62 4.64
N ARG A 195 5.70 -8.27 5.10
CA ARG A 195 5.57 -9.73 5.01
C ARG A 195 5.48 -10.25 3.58
N PHE A 196 4.85 -9.49 2.68
CA PHE A 196 4.83 -9.84 1.27
C PHE A 196 6.24 -9.78 0.68
N CYS A 197 6.97 -8.68 0.92
CA CYS A 197 8.35 -8.53 0.44
C CYS A 197 9.25 -9.65 0.95
N ASP A 198 9.19 -9.95 2.25
CA ASP A 198 9.94 -11.04 2.89
C ASP A 198 9.62 -12.40 2.25
N ALA A 199 8.34 -12.74 2.08
CA ALA A 199 7.92 -14.02 1.49
C ALA A 199 8.38 -14.22 0.03
N PHE A 200 8.76 -13.14 -0.66
CA PHE A 200 9.21 -13.14 -2.05
C PHE A 200 10.64 -12.63 -2.21
N GLU A 201 11.45 -12.68 -1.14
CA GLU A 201 12.89 -12.33 -1.18
C GLU A 201 13.17 -10.90 -1.72
N ILE A 202 12.22 -9.98 -1.56
CA ILE A 202 12.36 -8.57 -1.94
C ILE A 202 13.01 -7.82 -0.76
N PRO A 203 14.20 -7.21 -0.94
CA PRO A 203 14.84 -6.40 0.08
C PRO A 203 13.97 -5.22 0.51
N ILE A 204 14.10 -4.80 1.76
CA ILE A 204 13.30 -3.70 2.32
C ILE A 204 14.23 -2.53 2.69
N LEU A 205 13.92 -1.36 2.16
CA LEU A 205 14.50 -0.07 2.53
C LEU A 205 13.50 0.70 3.39
N THR A 206 13.91 1.13 4.59
CA THR A 206 13.04 1.87 5.51
C THR A 206 13.56 3.28 5.75
N PHE A 207 12.76 4.30 5.46
CA PHE A 207 13.04 5.69 5.82
C PHE A 207 12.25 6.07 7.07
N VAL A 208 12.95 6.43 8.14
CA VAL A 208 12.36 6.57 9.48
C VAL A 208 12.30 8.04 9.88
N ASP A 209 11.08 8.55 10.06
CA ASP A 209 10.79 9.84 10.69
C ASP A 209 9.46 9.71 11.44
N VAL A 210 9.54 9.10 12.63
CA VAL A 210 8.37 8.75 13.44
C VAL A 210 8.47 9.38 14.83
N PRO A 211 7.53 10.25 15.22
CA PRO A 211 7.54 10.84 16.57
C PRO A 211 6.98 9.88 17.63
N GLY A 212 6.23 8.85 17.21
CA GLY A 212 5.58 7.87 18.07
C GLY A 212 4.30 7.31 17.47
N PHE A 213 3.45 6.75 18.34
CA PHE A 213 2.10 6.33 17.98
C PHE A 213 1.10 7.45 18.19
N LEU A 214 0.05 7.48 17.37
CA LEU A 214 -1.06 8.40 17.52
C LEU A 214 -1.81 8.13 18.84
N PRO A 215 -1.90 9.10 19.77
CA PRO A 215 -2.62 8.90 21.02
C PRO A 215 -4.13 9.02 20.81
N GLY A 216 -4.92 8.37 21.67
CA GLY A 216 -6.36 8.58 21.75
C GLY A 216 -7.14 7.32 22.12
N THR A 217 -8.29 7.50 22.77
CA THR A 217 -9.17 6.38 23.19
C THR A 217 -9.62 5.53 22.00
N GLY A 218 -9.80 6.12 20.82
CA GLY A 218 -10.13 5.39 19.59
C GLY A 218 -9.04 4.39 19.17
N GLN A 219 -7.76 4.72 19.36
CA GLN A 219 -6.65 3.80 19.07
C GLN A 219 -6.57 2.69 20.12
N GLU A 220 -6.73 3.03 21.39
CA GLU A 220 -6.73 2.03 22.47
C GLU A 220 -7.90 1.04 22.35
N TYR A 221 -9.12 1.53 22.17
CA TYR A 221 -10.31 0.68 22.01
C TYR A 221 -10.32 -0.08 20.67
N GLY A 222 -9.70 0.50 19.64
CA GLY A 222 -9.43 -0.15 18.37
C GLY A 222 -8.33 -1.22 18.44
N GLY A 223 -7.65 -1.38 19.57
CA GLY A 223 -6.66 -2.43 19.80
C GLY A 223 -5.29 -2.13 19.21
N VAL A 224 -4.82 -0.88 19.27
CA VAL A 224 -3.50 -0.46 18.77
C VAL A 224 -2.35 -1.33 19.29
N ILE A 225 -2.45 -1.87 20.51
CA ILE A 225 -1.45 -2.82 21.05
C ILE A 225 -1.26 -4.03 20.13
N LYS A 226 -2.35 -4.65 19.65
CA LYS A 226 -2.26 -5.79 18.73
C LYS A 226 -1.94 -5.38 17.32
N HIS A 227 -2.47 -4.25 16.85
CA HIS A 227 -2.29 -3.80 15.48
C HIS A 227 -0.89 -3.24 15.22
N GLY A 228 -0.35 -2.42 16.14
CA GLY A 228 1.02 -1.93 16.12
C GLY A 228 2.04 -3.07 16.20
N ALA A 229 1.78 -4.09 17.02
CA ALA A 229 2.63 -5.27 17.12
C ALA A 229 2.75 -6.06 15.80
N LYS A 230 1.80 -5.92 14.85
CA LYS A 230 1.89 -6.58 13.54
C LYS A 230 3.09 -6.07 12.73
N LEU A 231 3.37 -4.78 12.79
CA LEU A 231 4.49 -4.18 12.07
C LEU A 231 5.82 -4.61 12.71
N LEU A 232 5.88 -4.61 14.04
CA LEU A 232 7.04 -5.12 14.77
C LEU A 232 7.32 -6.59 14.43
N PHE A 233 6.28 -7.42 14.42
CA PHE A 233 6.40 -8.84 14.06
C PHE A 233 6.76 -9.04 12.58
N ALA A 234 6.39 -8.12 11.70
CA ALA A 234 6.74 -8.23 10.29
C ALA A 234 8.24 -7.97 10.04
N TYR A 235 8.86 -7.08 10.83
CA TYR A 235 10.29 -6.77 10.74
C TYR A 235 11.20 -7.72 11.54
N GLY A 236 10.66 -8.37 12.58
CA GLY A 236 11.42 -9.21 13.52
C GLY A 236 11.33 -10.70 13.19
#